data_AF-A0A971D2K4-F1
#
_entry.id   AF-A0A971D2K4-F1
#
_cell.length_a   1.000
_cell.length_b   1.000
_cell.length_c   1.000
_cell.angle_alpha   90.00
_cell.angle_beta   90.00
_cell.angle_gamma   90.00
#
_symmetry.space_group_name_H-M   'P 1'
#
loop_
_entity.id
_entity.type
_entity.pdbx_description
1 polymer ?
#
loop_
_entity_poly.entity_id
_entity_poly.type
_entity_poly.pdbx_seq_one_letter_code
_entity_poly.pdbx_strand_id
1 'polypeptide(L)'
;MTESGPRLRSGFTTGTCAAAAAGAAAQVLAGSACDAVEVELPDGERVTLAIEWAERVRQGCARAAVVKDAGDDPDVTDGMTVVAEVEVAAAADAVAARPPAVGFVAGPGVGTVTRAGLQVPPGEPAINPVPRRMIAAAVRAVLPDEPVRVTVSIPGGEQVARRTFNERLGVVGGLSVLGTSGRVIPRSEDAWMRSLLPQVDMALADGNDTVYLTPGGFGERAARERFGAAETQIVQCSNFVGDLLDRCVDAGMAQVVLVGHAGKLVKVAAGVWNTHSRVADARLETLAALAAAAGAPPTLVVRILELPTAEAAVDVLADAVLDEVWDDVAERAARRASERAARRAGDGAAPRCDCAVVAYDGAVLGRSTALRTASATVGRAGARTAHATADVREAASPELELTVVGTGPGAAEWLTPAAWRVIRRAEVVAGGRRQLDRFAPPGAEQVAVAADMDAVAAALRAHVGRRVVVLASGDPGFFGIPVALRRLLPNARITTLPGVSSAQLAAARLGRPWHELRFASAHGLE
;
A
#
# COMPACT_ATOMS: atom_id res chain seq x y z
N MET A 1 -24.32 -11.14 -10.88
CA MET A 1 -24.45 -12.24 -11.87
C MET A 1 -25.23 -11.72 -13.07
N THR A 2 -24.56 -11.57 -14.21
CA THR A 2 -24.98 -11.87 -15.59
C THR A 2 -23.85 -11.35 -16.49
N GLU A 3 -22.84 -12.18 -16.75
CA GLU A 3 -21.82 -11.88 -17.77
C GLU A 3 -22.47 -12.05 -19.15
N SER A 4 -22.92 -10.94 -19.74
CA SER A 4 -23.44 -10.87 -21.10
C SER A 4 -22.29 -10.54 -22.08
N GLY A 5 -21.28 -11.39 -22.11
CA GLY A 5 -20.22 -11.40 -23.11
C GLY A 5 -20.07 -12.80 -23.73
N PRO A 6 -19.46 -12.94 -24.92
CA PRO A 6 -19.14 -14.26 -25.45
C PRO A 6 -18.31 -15.03 -24.43
N ARG A 7 -18.69 -16.28 -24.15
CA ARG A 7 -17.94 -17.18 -23.27
C ARG A 7 -16.55 -17.38 -23.87
N LEU A 8 -15.54 -16.79 -23.24
CA LEU A 8 -14.15 -16.92 -23.63
C LEU A 8 -13.69 -18.37 -23.44
N ARG A 9 -12.98 -18.91 -24.42
CA ARG A 9 -12.43 -20.26 -24.42
C ARG A 9 -11.28 -20.35 -23.42
N SER A 10 -11.34 -21.32 -22.52
CA SER A 10 -10.22 -21.64 -21.63
C SER A 10 -9.18 -22.50 -22.34
N GLY A 11 -7.93 -22.38 -21.92
CA GLY A 11 -6.81 -23.18 -22.43
C GLY A 11 -6.17 -24.06 -21.36
N PHE A 12 -4.97 -24.53 -21.66
CA PHE A 12 -4.16 -25.38 -20.79
C PHE A 12 -2.90 -24.67 -20.32
N THR A 13 -2.53 -24.90 -19.07
CA THR A 13 -1.32 -24.31 -18.50
C THR A 13 -0.07 -24.97 -19.07
N THR A 14 1.07 -24.28 -19.00
CA THR A 14 2.37 -24.83 -19.38
C THR A 14 2.68 -26.13 -18.64
N GLY A 15 2.26 -26.25 -17.38
CA GLY A 15 2.37 -27.50 -16.61
C GLY A 15 1.59 -28.68 -17.20
N THR A 16 0.38 -28.43 -17.72
CA THR A 16 -0.44 -29.46 -18.38
C THR A 16 0.19 -29.89 -19.70
N CYS A 17 0.67 -28.95 -20.51
CA CYS A 17 1.39 -29.26 -21.75
C CYS A 17 2.67 -30.06 -21.47
N ALA A 18 3.43 -29.71 -20.44
CA ALA A 18 4.63 -30.45 -20.04
C ALA A 18 4.30 -31.87 -19.57
N ALA A 19 3.20 -32.06 -18.83
CA ALA A 19 2.73 -33.37 -18.40
C ALA A 19 2.30 -34.24 -19.58
N ALA A 20 1.55 -33.68 -20.55
CA ALA A 20 1.16 -34.37 -21.78
C ALA A 20 2.38 -34.78 -22.61
N ALA A 21 3.33 -33.87 -22.82
CA ALA A 21 4.58 -34.17 -23.52
C ALA A 21 5.39 -35.27 -22.81
N ALA A 22 5.48 -35.24 -21.48
CA ALA A 22 6.22 -36.26 -20.73
C ALA A 22 5.53 -37.63 -20.79
N GLY A 23 4.20 -37.65 -20.70
CA GLY A 23 3.41 -38.88 -20.89
C GLY A 23 3.59 -39.47 -22.30
N ALA A 24 3.59 -38.63 -23.34
CA ALA A 24 3.81 -39.08 -24.72
C ALA A 24 5.21 -39.68 -24.91
N ALA A 25 6.24 -39.01 -24.38
CA ALA A 25 7.61 -39.52 -24.41
C ALA A 25 7.72 -40.88 -23.68
N ALA A 26 7.04 -41.04 -22.54
CA ALA A 26 6.98 -42.32 -21.83
C ALA A 26 6.27 -43.41 -22.65
N GLN A 27 5.18 -43.09 -23.36
CA GLN A 27 4.50 -44.05 -24.26
C GLN A 27 5.41 -44.50 -25.42
N VAL A 28 6.18 -43.57 -26.00
CA VAL A 28 7.17 -43.90 -27.03
C VAL A 28 8.26 -44.83 -26.48
N LEU A 29 8.69 -44.61 -25.23
CA LEU A 29 9.62 -45.52 -24.53
C LEU A 29 9.06 -46.92 -24.35
N ALA A 30 7.76 -47.04 -24.04
CA ALA A 30 7.03 -48.30 -23.95
C ALA A 30 6.72 -48.95 -25.32
N GLY A 31 7.12 -48.31 -26.43
CA GLY A 31 6.97 -48.86 -27.79
C GLY A 31 5.65 -48.51 -28.48
N SER A 32 4.90 -47.54 -27.96
CA SER A 32 3.62 -47.08 -28.53
C SER A 32 3.79 -45.79 -29.32
N ALA A 33 3.10 -45.66 -30.46
CA ALA A 33 2.92 -44.37 -31.12
C ALA A 33 1.93 -43.51 -30.31
N CYS A 34 2.11 -42.19 -30.32
CA CYS A 34 1.35 -41.29 -29.46
C CYS A 34 1.01 -39.97 -30.16
N ASP A 35 -0.22 -39.88 -30.65
CA ASP A 35 -0.77 -38.65 -31.26
C ASP A 35 -1.60 -37.82 -30.26
N ALA A 36 -1.98 -38.42 -29.13
CA ALA A 36 -2.73 -37.79 -28.06
C ALA A 36 -2.45 -38.44 -26.70
N VAL A 37 -2.45 -37.64 -25.62
CA VAL A 37 -2.26 -38.12 -24.25
C VAL A 37 -3.37 -37.60 -23.34
N GLU A 38 -3.91 -38.50 -22.52
CA GLU A 38 -4.79 -38.15 -21.41
C GLU A 38 -3.95 -37.73 -20.20
N VAL A 39 -4.24 -36.54 -19.65
CA VAL A 39 -3.59 -35.99 -18.45
C VAL A 39 -4.65 -35.73 -17.39
N GLU A 40 -4.38 -36.14 -16.16
CA GLU A 40 -5.21 -35.82 -15.00
C GLU A 40 -4.82 -34.43 -14.46
N LEU A 41 -5.81 -33.54 -14.36
CA LEU A 41 -5.69 -32.20 -13.80
C LEU A 41 -5.75 -32.25 -12.26
N PRO A 42 -5.33 -31.17 -11.56
CA PRO A 42 -5.32 -31.12 -10.09
C PRO A 42 -6.68 -31.29 -9.41
N ASP A 43 -7.78 -31.07 -10.11
CA ASP A 43 -9.16 -31.28 -9.64
C ASP A 43 -9.69 -32.70 -9.95
N GLY A 44 -8.86 -33.56 -10.54
CA GLY A 44 -9.20 -34.92 -10.95
C GLY A 44 -9.86 -35.03 -12.33
N GLU A 45 -10.13 -33.90 -13.00
CA GLU A 45 -10.61 -33.93 -14.38
C GLU A 45 -9.54 -34.53 -15.30
N ARG A 46 -9.93 -35.42 -16.23
CA ARG A 46 -9.04 -35.96 -17.25
C ARG A 46 -9.26 -35.26 -18.58
N VAL A 47 -8.17 -34.78 -19.17
CA VAL A 47 -8.19 -34.03 -20.43
C VAL A 47 -7.23 -34.64 -21.43
N THR A 48 -7.64 -34.68 -22.69
CA THR A 48 -6.81 -35.21 -23.78
C THR A 48 -6.17 -34.05 -24.53
N LEU A 49 -4.84 -34.08 -24.64
CA LEU A 49 -4.06 -33.12 -25.42
C LEU A 49 -3.49 -33.79 -26.66
N ALA A 50 -3.57 -33.10 -27.80
CA ALA A 50 -2.88 -33.51 -29.01
C ALA A 50 -1.36 -33.37 -28.84
N ILE A 51 -0.61 -34.33 -29.37
CA ILE A 51 0.84 -34.34 -29.38
C ILE A 51 1.32 -33.90 -30.75
N GLU A 52 2.13 -32.85 -30.80
CA GLU A 52 2.65 -32.28 -32.05
C GLU A 52 3.59 -33.27 -32.75
N TRP A 53 4.48 -33.87 -31.96
CA TRP A 53 5.32 -34.98 -32.38
C TRP A 53 5.83 -35.74 -31.14
N ALA A 54 6.14 -37.02 -31.32
CA ALA A 54 6.80 -37.85 -30.32
C ALA A 54 7.78 -38.79 -31.01
N GLU A 55 9.00 -38.88 -30.50
CA GLU A 55 10.05 -39.69 -31.12
C GLU A 55 11.03 -40.28 -30.11
N ARG A 56 11.62 -41.41 -30.50
CA ARG A 56 12.69 -42.04 -29.73
C ARG A 56 14.02 -41.42 -30.14
N VAL A 57 14.73 -40.83 -29.20
CA VAL A 57 16.05 -40.22 -29.43
C VAL A 57 17.12 -41.31 -29.46
N ARG A 58 17.08 -42.23 -28.48
CA ARG A 58 17.98 -43.37 -28.36
C ARG A 58 17.38 -44.46 -27.47
N GLN A 59 18.09 -45.56 -27.27
CA GLN A 59 17.67 -46.57 -26.30
C GLN A 59 17.55 -45.94 -24.90
N GLY A 60 16.40 -46.12 -24.26
CA GLY A 60 16.09 -45.55 -22.94
C GLY A 60 15.78 -44.05 -22.91
N CYS A 61 15.73 -43.35 -24.06
CA CYS A 61 15.38 -41.92 -24.11
C CYS A 61 14.44 -41.58 -25.27
N ALA A 62 13.37 -40.86 -24.97
CA ALA A 62 12.40 -40.35 -25.94
C ALA A 62 11.98 -38.93 -25.57
N ARG A 63 11.46 -38.20 -26.55
CA ARG A 63 10.93 -36.84 -26.36
C ARG A 63 9.64 -36.65 -27.12
N ALA A 64 8.81 -35.75 -26.62
CA ALA A 64 7.61 -35.32 -27.31
C ALA A 64 7.36 -33.83 -27.09
N ALA A 65 6.51 -33.27 -27.95
CA ALA A 65 6.14 -31.87 -27.92
C ALA A 65 4.64 -31.66 -27.94
N VAL A 66 4.22 -30.61 -27.25
CA VAL A 66 2.84 -30.10 -27.26
C VAL A 66 2.90 -28.60 -27.53
N VAL A 67 2.09 -28.13 -28.48
CA VAL A 67 1.88 -26.69 -28.69
C VAL A 67 0.85 -26.21 -27.66
N LYS A 68 1.22 -25.21 -26.85
CA LYS A 68 0.33 -24.67 -25.82
C LYS A 68 -0.80 -23.88 -26.47
N ASP A 69 -2.03 -24.21 -26.09
CA ASP A 69 -3.25 -23.45 -26.39
C ASP A 69 -3.77 -22.81 -25.10
N ALA A 70 -3.62 -21.50 -24.96
CA ALA A 70 -4.07 -20.71 -23.82
C ALA A 70 -5.56 -20.31 -23.91
N GLY A 71 -6.26 -20.71 -24.97
CA GLY A 71 -7.62 -20.29 -25.23
C GLY A 71 -7.65 -18.82 -25.68
N ASP A 72 -8.56 -18.04 -25.12
CA ASP A 72 -8.71 -16.60 -25.43
C ASP A 72 -7.97 -15.70 -24.42
N ASP A 73 -7.13 -16.28 -23.55
CA ASP A 73 -6.28 -15.51 -22.64
C ASP A 73 -5.10 -14.88 -23.40
N PRO A 74 -4.79 -13.58 -23.22
CA PRO A 74 -3.58 -12.96 -23.77
C PRO A 74 -2.31 -13.40 -23.01
N ASP A 75 -2.10 -14.72 -22.94
CA ASP A 75 -0.95 -15.36 -22.30
C ASP A 75 0.27 -15.27 -23.21
N VAL A 76 1.38 -14.74 -22.71
CA VAL A 76 2.64 -14.59 -23.46
C VAL A 76 3.26 -15.91 -23.91
N THR A 77 2.81 -17.02 -23.32
CA THR A 77 3.26 -18.38 -23.64
C THR A 77 2.30 -19.13 -24.54
N ASP A 78 1.22 -18.51 -25.01
CA ASP A 78 0.33 -19.09 -26.02
C ASP A 78 1.06 -19.39 -27.33
N GLY A 79 0.73 -20.50 -27.97
CA GLY A 79 1.37 -20.99 -29.19
C GLY A 79 2.81 -21.49 -29.03
N MET A 80 3.39 -21.42 -27.83
CA MET A 80 4.74 -21.92 -27.59
C MET A 80 4.76 -23.44 -27.54
N THR A 81 5.80 -24.05 -28.12
CA THR A 81 6.05 -25.48 -28.01
C THR A 81 6.64 -25.80 -26.63
N VAL A 82 6.02 -26.74 -25.92
CA VAL A 82 6.53 -27.34 -24.69
C VAL A 82 7.04 -28.74 -25.02
N VAL A 83 8.32 -28.98 -24.77
CA VAL A 83 8.99 -30.26 -25.04
C VAL A 83 9.34 -30.93 -23.72
N ALA A 84 9.06 -32.22 -23.61
CA ALA A 84 9.56 -33.04 -22.51
C ALA A 84 10.37 -34.21 -23.07
N GLU A 85 11.60 -34.35 -22.58
CA GLU A 85 12.46 -35.50 -22.83
C GLU A 85 12.50 -36.37 -21.57
N VAL A 86 12.21 -37.66 -21.73
CA VAL A 86 12.20 -38.65 -20.66
C VAL A 86 13.34 -39.62 -20.92
N GLU A 87 14.28 -39.70 -19.97
CA GLU A 87 15.38 -40.66 -19.97
C GLU A 87 15.26 -41.60 -18.78
N VAL A 88 15.28 -42.90 -19.03
CA VAL A 88 15.36 -43.94 -17.98
C VAL A 88 16.80 -43.98 -17.47
N ALA A 89 16.99 -43.81 -16.16
CA ALA A 89 18.31 -43.80 -15.56
C ALA A 89 18.98 -45.18 -15.67
N ALA A 90 20.30 -45.20 -15.90
CA ALA A 90 21.07 -46.44 -15.92
C ALA A 90 21.13 -47.07 -14.52
N ALA A 91 21.17 -48.41 -14.46
CA ALA A 91 21.13 -49.18 -13.21
C ALA A 91 22.22 -48.80 -12.18
N ALA A 92 23.34 -48.21 -12.61
CA ALA A 92 24.42 -47.74 -11.72
C ALA A 92 24.05 -46.46 -10.94
N ASP A 93 23.22 -45.58 -11.50
CA ASP A 93 22.75 -44.36 -10.84
C ASP A 93 21.55 -44.61 -9.91
N ALA A 94 20.89 -45.77 -10.05
CA ALA A 94 19.74 -46.18 -9.25
C ALA A 94 20.10 -46.59 -7.81
N VAL A 95 21.36 -46.93 -7.53
CA VAL A 95 21.81 -47.45 -6.22
C VAL A 95 21.87 -46.35 -5.14
N ALA A 96 21.90 -45.07 -5.53
CA ALA A 96 21.89 -43.93 -4.60
C ALA A 96 20.48 -43.33 -4.34
N ALA A 97 19.46 -43.74 -5.09
CA ALA A 97 18.12 -43.16 -5.03
C ALA A 97 17.10 -44.13 -4.38
N ARG A 98 16.33 -43.65 -3.39
CA ARG A 98 15.10 -44.31 -2.91
C ARG A 98 14.08 -44.46 -4.07
N PRO A 99 13.14 -45.42 -4.04
CA PRO A 99 12.37 -45.84 -5.23
C PRO A 99 11.31 -44.82 -5.69
N PRO A 100 10.79 -44.98 -6.92
CA PRO A 100 11.41 -44.44 -8.12
C PRO A 100 11.25 -42.90 -8.16
N ALA A 101 12.40 -42.22 -8.20
CA ALA A 101 12.46 -40.77 -8.27
C ALA A 101 12.24 -40.29 -9.71
N VAL A 102 11.29 -39.38 -9.90
CA VAL A 102 11.20 -38.56 -11.12
C VAL A 102 12.07 -37.33 -10.89
N GLY A 103 13.24 -37.30 -11.52
CA GLY A 103 14.14 -36.15 -11.49
C GLY A 103 13.74 -35.10 -12.53
N PHE A 104 13.87 -33.82 -12.20
CA PHE A 104 13.54 -32.72 -13.10
C PHE A 104 14.81 -31.98 -13.54
N VAL A 105 14.89 -31.66 -14.82
CA VAL A 105 15.98 -30.86 -15.40
C VAL A 105 15.39 -29.73 -16.25
N ALA A 106 15.99 -28.55 -16.15
CA ALA A 106 15.67 -27.42 -17.02
C ALA A 106 16.39 -27.63 -18.36
N GLY A 107 15.62 -27.76 -19.43
CA GLY A 107 16.12 -27.66 -20.79
C GLY A 107 16.00 -26.23 -21.33
N PRO A 108 16.32 -26.00 -22.62
CA PRO A 108 16.30 -24.68 -23.23
C PRO A 108 14.99 -23.92 -22.98
N GLY A 109 15.10 -22.69 -22.48
CA GLY A 109 13.98 -21.78 -22.23
C GLY A 109 13.13 -22.06 -20.99
N VAL A 110 13.48 -23.07 -20.17
CA VAL A 110 12.98 -23.21 -18.79
C VAL A 110 13.99 -22.59 -17.84
N GLY A 111 13.50 -21.74 -16.94
CA GLY A 111 14.36 -21.00 -16.01
C GLY A 111 14.89 -21.86 -14.87
N THR A 112 15.95 -21.38 -14.22
CA THR A 112 16.47 -21.92 -12.96
C THR A 112 16.22 -20.92 -11.85
N VAL A 113 15.77 -21.41 -10.69
CA VAL A 113 15.56 -20.56 -9.52
C VAL A 113 16.91 -20.22 -8.90
N THR A 114 17.14 -18.94 -8.63
CA THR A 114 18.40 -18.42 -8.08
C THR A 114 18.25 -17.79 -6.70
N ARG A 115 17.02 -17.47 -6.30
CA ARG A 115 16.69 -16.81 -5.03
C ARG A 115 15.74 -17.67 -4.21
N ALA A 116 15.85 -17.56 -2.88
CA ALA A 116 14.95 -18.23 -1.95
C ALA A 116 13.59 -17.50 -1.89
N GLY A 117 12.58 -18.16 -1.32
CA GLY A 117 11.22 -17.60 -1.16
C GLY A 117 10.20 -18.08 -2.19
N LEU A 118 10.64 -18.68 -3.30
CA LEU A 118 9.74 -19.40 -4.22
C LEU A 118 9.40 -20.80 -3.70
N GLN A 119 8.34 -21.40 -4.23
CA GLN A 119 7.94 -22.78 -3.92
C GLN A 119 8.98 -23.83 -4.36
N VAL A 120 9.90 -23.42 -5.24
CA VAL A 120 10.98 -24.22 -5.79
C VAL A 120 12.30 -23.67 -5.21
N PRO A 121 13.17 -24.51 -4.63
CA PRO A 121 14.44 -24.07 -4.05
C PRO A 121 15.44 -23.46 -5.06
N PRO A 122 16.40 -22.63 -4.60
CA PRO A 122 17.52 -22.19 -5.44
C PRO A 122 18.32 -23.36 -6.02
N GLY A 123 18.75 -23.24 -7.26
CA GLY A 123 19.47 -24.26 -8.03
C GLY A 123 18.56 -25.26 -8.77
N GLU A 124 17.26 -25.28 -8.47
CA GLU A 124 16.31 -26.19 -9.11
C GLU A 124 15.67 -25.59 -10.37
N PRO A 125 15.24 -26.45 -11.33
CA PRO A 125 14.41 -26.03 -12.46
C PRO A 125 13.13 -25.35 -11.98
N ALA A 126 12.77 -24.21 -12.59
CA ALA A 126 11.59 -23.42 -12.28
C ALA A 126 10.28 -24.11 -12.72
N ILE A 127 10.03 -25.31 -12.20
CA ILE A 127 8.86 -26.14 -12.44
C ILE A 127 8.14 -26.27 -11.10
N ASN A 128 6.96 -25.65 -10.98
CA ASN A 128 6.25 -25.57 -9.72
C ASN A 128 5.75 -26.94 -9.22
N PRO A 129 5.41 -27.08 -7.93
CA PRO A 129 5.02 -28.36 -7.34
C PRO A 129 3.82 -29.06 -8.01
N VAL A 130 2.80 -28.30 -8.43
CA VAL A 130 1.65 -28.88 -9.16
C VAL A 130 2.08 -29.44 -10.51
N PRO A 131 2.76 -28.69 -11.40
CA PRO A 131 3.34 -29.24 -12.63
C PRO A 131 4.26 -30.45 -12.40
N ARG A 132 5.13 -30.44 -11.39
CA ARG A 132 5.98 -31.60 -11.05
C ARG A 132 5.15 -32.85 -10.75
N ARG A 133 4.07 -32.70 -9.97
CA ARG A 133 3.15 -33.82 -9.67
C ARG A 133 2.43 -34.33 -10.91
N MET A 134 1.94 -33.43 -11.77
CA MET A 134 1.26 -33.80 -13.02
C MET A 134 2.20 -34.55 -13.97
N ILE A 135 3.42 -34.03 -14.18
CA ILE A 135 4.45 -34.68 -15.00
C ILE A 135 4.79 -36.06 -14.44
N ALA A 136 5.04 -36.15 -13.13
CA ALA A 136 5.37 -37.43 -12.49
C ALA A 136 4.22 -38.44 -12.61
N ALA A 137 2.96 -38.01 -12.47
CA ALA A 137 1.80 -38.88 -12.64
C ALA A 137 1.67 -39.38 -14.09
N ALA A 138 1.83 -38.49 -15.08
CA ALA A 138 1.76 -38.85 -16.49
C ALA A 138 2.85 -39.85 -16.90
N VAL A 139 4.07 -39.68 -16.40
CA VAL A 139 5.16 -40.63 -16.67
C VAL A 139 4.90 -41.97 -15.97
N ARG A 140 4.51 -41.95 -14.68
CA ARG A 140 4.27 -43.16 -13.88
C ARG A 140 3.09 -43.99 -14.34
N ALA A 141 2.12 -43.39 -15.03
CA ALA A 141 1.04 -44.14 -15.66
C ALA A 141 1.53 -45.11 -16.74
N VAL A 142 2.73 -44.88 -17.28
CA VAL A 142 3.34 -45.68 -18.36
C VAL A 142 4.59 -46.43 -17.88
N LEU A 143 5.42 -45.78 -17.07
CA LEU A 143 6.68 -46.28 -16.51
C LEU A 143 6.59 -46.26 -14.97
N PRO A 144 5.95 -47.26 -14.35
CA PRO A 144 5.60 -47.23 -12.93
C PRO A 144 6.81 -47.39 -12.00
N ASP A 145 7.81 -48.19 -12.39
CA ASP A 145 8.89 -48.65 -11.51
C ASP A 145 10.26 -48.09 -11.93
N GLU A 146 10.37 -47.48 -13.10
CA GLU A 146 11.61 -46.97 -13.64
C GLU A 146 11.99 -45.62 -13.03
N PRO A 147 13.24 -45.44 -12.53
CA PRO A 147 13.76 -44.12 -12.22
C PRO A 147 13.95 -43.34 -13.53
N VAL A 148 13.32 -42.17 -13.62
CA VAL A 148 13.34 -41.34 -14.83
C VAL A 148 13.85 -39.95 -14.54
N ARG A 149 14.56 -39.39 -15.52
CA ARG A 149 14.92 -37.97 -15.58
C ARG A 149 14.07 -37.32 -16.67
N VAL A 150 13.37 -36.26 -16.30
CA VAL A 150 12.52 -35.49 -17.21
C VAL A 150 13.13 -34.12 -17.42
N THR A 151 13.56 -33.85 -18.65
CA THR A 151 14.03 -32.53 -19.08
C THR A 151 12.87 -31.79 -19.75
N VAL A 152 12.42 -30.69 -19.16
CA VAL A 152 11.37 -29.84 -19.75
C VAL A 152 12.02 -28.66 -20.45
N SER A 153 11.64 -28.40 -21.70
CA SER A 153 12.14 -27.30 -22.51
C SER A 153 10.99 -26.50 -23.12
N ILE A 154 11.20 -25.20 -23.28
CA ILE A 154 10.28 -24.30 -23.97
C ILE A 154 11.13 -23.50 -24.96
N PRO A 155 11.36 -23.99 -26.19
CA PRO A 155 12.17 -23.27 -27.18
C PRO A 155 11.71 -21.81 -27.35
N GLY A 156 12.65 -20.86 -27.30
CA GLY A 156 12.36 -19.42 -27.30
C GLY A 156 11.93 -18.83 -25.94
N GLY A 157 11.76 -19.65 -24.91
CA GLY A 157 11.32 -19.24 -23.58
C GLY A 157 12.23 -18.22 -22.90
N GLU A 158 13.54 -18.25 -23.15
CA GLU A 158 14.46 -17.23 -22.61
C GLU A 158 14.11 -15.82 -23.10
N GLN A 159 13.76 -15.67 -24.39
CA GLN A 159 13.40 -14.36 -24.95
C GLN A 159 12.07 -13.85 -24.42
N VAL A 160 11.10 -14.76 -24.26
CA VAL A 160 9.77 -14.44 -23.69
C VAL A 160 9.91 -14.09 -22.21
N ALA A 161 10.74 -14.79 -21.45
CA ALA A 161 10.95 -14.58 -20.01
C ALA A 161 11.38 -13.15 -19.67
N ARG A 162 12.17 -12.49 -20.53
CA ARG A 162 12.59 -11.08 -20.36
C ARG A 162 11.42 -10.08 -20.33
N ARG A 163 10.24 -10.50 -20.80
CA ARG A 163 9.00 -9.70 -20.79
C ARG A 163 8.05 -10.10 -19.65
N THR A 164 8.52 -10.91 -18.71
CA THR A 164 7.74 -11.44 -17.57
C THR A 164 8.33 -11.00 -16.23
N PHE A 165 7.66 -11.32 -15.13
CA PHE A 165 8.16 -11.09 -13.77
C PHE A 165 9.25 -12.08 -13.31
N ASN A 166 9.62 -13.08 -14.13
CA ASN A 166 10.52 -14.16 -13.72
C ASN A 166 11.88 -13.65 -13.22
N GLU A 167 12.50 -12.69 -13.91
CA GLU A 167 13.81 -12.15 -13.49
C GLU A 167 13.72 -11.45 -12.13
N ARG A 168 12.65 -10.66 -11.89
CA ARG A 168 12.38 -10.04 -10.57
C ARG A 168 12.17 -11.10 -9.49
N LEU A 169 11.55 -12.21 -9.86
CA LEU A 169 11.34 -13.37 -8.99
C LEU A 169 12.59 -14.26 -8.83
N GLY A 170 13.73 -13.88 -9.40
CA GLY A 170 14.96 -14.66 -9.29
C GLY A 170 14.95 -15.95 -10.13
N VAL A 171 14.13 -16.01 -11.17
CA VAL A 171 14.15 -17.08 -12.18
C VAL A 171 14.92 -16.60 -13.40
N VAL A 172 16.05 -17.24 -13.68
CA VAL A 172 17.00 -16.81 -14.72
C VAL A 172 17.09 -17.87 -15.82
N GLY A 173 17.30 -17.43 -17.06
CA GLY A 173 17.56 -18.30 -18.22
C GLY A 173 16.32 -18.90 -18.89
N GLY A 174 15.11 -18.55 -18.43
CA GLY A 174 13.89 -19.07 -19.05
C GLY A 174 12.61 -18.79 -18.28
N LEU A 175 11.52 -19.38 -18.76
CA LEU A 175 10.20 -19.29 -18.17
C LEU A 175 10.03 -20.27 -17.02
N SER A 176 9.16 -19.91 -16.09
CA SER A 176 8.65 -20.86 -15.10
C SER A 176 7.57 -21.75 -15.73
N VAL A 177 7.60 -23.05 -15.44
CA VAL A 177 6.51 -24.00 -15.75
C VAL A 177 5.50 -23.94 -14.60
N LEU A 178 4.39 -23.25 -14.86
CA LEU A 178 3.36 -22.89 -13.88
C LEU A 178 2.04 -23.59 -14.18
N GLY A 179 1.15 -23.61 -13.18
CA GLY A 179 -0.24 -24.08 -13.30
C GLY A 179 -0.75 -24.61 -11.96
N THR A 180 -1.85 -24.08 -11.43
CA THR A 180 -2.42 -24.55 -10.14
C THR A 180 -3.64 -25.44 -10.34
N SER A 181 -4.47 -25.15 -11.35
CA SER A 181 -5.64 -25.93 -11.75
C SER A 181 -5.43 -26.71 -13.04
N GLY A 182 -4.26 -26.57 -13.69
CA GLY A 182 -4.01 -27.13 -15.02
C GLY A 182 -4.73 -26.43 -16.18
N ARG A 183 -5.63 -25.46 -15.90
CA ARG A 183 -6.34 -24.67 -16.91
C ARG A 183 -5.93 -23.20 -16.89
N VAL A 184 -5.93 -22.58 -18.08
CA VAL A 184 -5.80 -21.13 -18.25
C VAL A 184 -7.21 -20.54 -18.35
N ILE A 185 -7.55 -19.68 -17.39
CA ILE A 185 -8.84 -18.97 -17.36
C ILE A 185 -8.60 -17.56 -17.91
N PRO A 186 -9.23 -17.18 -19.03
CA PRO A 186 -9.01 -15.89 -19.67
C PRO A 186 -9.23 -14.70 -18.74
N ARG A 187 -8.25 -13.78 -18.69
CA ARG A 187 -8.27 -12.50 -17.96
C ARG A 187 -8.66 -12.62 -16.48
N SER A 188 -8.23 -13.70 -15.83
CA SER A 188 -8.49 -13.91 -14.40
C SER A 188 -7.71 -12.92 -13.54
N GLU A 189 -8.43 -12.05 -12.82
CA GLU A 189 -7.82 -11.19 -11.78
C GLU A 189 -7.16 -12.02 -10.67
N ASP A 190 -7.72 -13.19 -10.35
CA ASP A 190 -7.15 -14.09 -9.36
C ASP A 190 -5.80 -14.65 -9.80
N ALA A 191 -5.65 -15.01 -11.07
CA ALA A 191 -4.37 -15.48 -11.62
C ALA A 191 -3.30 -14.38 -11.56
N TRP A 192 -3.66 -13.15 -11.91
CA TRP A 192 -2.77 -11.99 -11.83
C TRP A 192 -2.37 -11.69 -10.38
N MET A 193 -3.32 -11.62 -9.45
CA MET A 193 -3.05 -11.44 -8.02
C MET A 193 -2.09 -12.51 -7.50
N ARG A 194 -2.33 -13.79 -7.83
CA ARG A 194 -1.48 -14.91 -7.40
C ARG A 194 -0.06 -14.81 -7.92
N SER A 195 0.17 -14.22 -9.09
CA SER A 195 1.54 -13.98 -9.58
C SER A 195 2.31 -12.90 -8.80
N LEU A 196 1.62 -12.04 -8.06
CA LEU A 196 2.25 -10.97 -7.28
C LEU A 196 2.66 -11.43 -5.86
N LEU A 197 1.91 -12.37 -5.26
CA LEU A 197 2.13 -12.85 -3.89
C LEU A 197 3.57 -13.33 -3.59
N PRO A 198 4.26 -14.07 -4.48
CA PRO A 198 5.61 -14.58 -4.20
C PRO A 198 6.67 -13.51 -3.94
N GLN A 199 6.43 -12.26 -4.38
CA GLN A 199 7.35 -11.15 -4.10
C GLN A 199 7.53 -10.91 -2.60
N VAL A 200 6.48 -11.12 -1.79
CA VAL A 200 6.55 -10.96 -0.32
C VAL A 200 7.46 -12.00 0.30
N ASP A 201 7.36 -13.25 -0.17
CA ASP A 201 8.17 -14.36 0.33
C ASP A 201 9.64 -14.19 0.01
N MET A 202 9.92 -13.67 -1.18
CA MET A 202 11.28 -13.34 -1.58
C MET A 202 11.85 -12.18 -0.75
N ALA A 203 11.06 -11.13 -0.52
CA ALA A 203 11.50 -10.03 0.34
C ALA A 203 11.85 -10.54 1.74
N LEU A 204 11.04 -11.43 2.32
CA LEU A 204 11.35 -12.06 3.60
C LEU A 204 12.61 -12.95 3.53
N ALA A 205 12.76 -13.76 2.48
CA ALA A 205 13.90 -14.64 2.29
C ALA A 205 15.23 -13.88 2.11
N ASP A 206 15.17 -12.66 1.58
CA ASP A 206 16.30 -11.74 1.50
C ASP A 206 16.63 -11.07 2.86
N GLY A 207 15.91 -11.44 3.93
CA GLY A 207 16.15 -10.94 5.29
C GLY A 207 15.47 -9.60 5.59
N ASN A 208 14.52 -9.16 4.76
CA ASN A 208 13.79 -7.92 5.03
C ASN A 208 12.68 -8.17 6.05
N ASP A 209 12.67 -7.36 7.11
CA ASP A 209 11.59 -7.29 8.11
C ASP A 209 10.56 -6.19 7.77
N THR A 210 10.90 -5.34 6.80
CA THR A 210 10.14 -4.18 6.34
C THR A 210 9.98 -4.23 4.83
N VAL A 211 8.75 -4.14 4.35
CA VAL A 211 8.43 -4.04 2.91
C VAL A 211 7.66 -2.79 2.57
N TYR A 212 7.93 -2.26 1.38
CA TYR A 212 7.22 -1.14 0.78
C TYR A 212 6.23 -1.69 -0.24
N LEU A 213 4.95 -1.73 0.14
CA LEU A 213 3.87 -2.15 -0.77
C LEU A 213 3.45 -0.99 -1.66
N THR A 214 3.59 -1.17 -2.96
CA THR A 214 3.35 -0.10 -3.94
C THR A 214 2.30 -0.50 -4.99
N PRO A 215 1.25 0.30 -5.23
CA PRO A 215 0.26 0.00 -6.26
C PRO A 215 0.81 0.06 -7.70
N GLY A 216 1.99 0.64 -7.91
CA GLY A 216 2.61 0.75 -9.23
C GLY A 216 3.86 1.64 -9.21
N GLY A 217 4.41 1.90 -10.39
CA GLY A 217 5.74 2.51 -10.55
C GLY A 217 5.97 3.87 -9.87
N PHE A 218 4.94 4.71 -9.73
CA PHE A 218 5.06 5.96 -8.96
C PHE A 218 5.43 5.70 -7.49
N GLY A 219 4.80 4.69 -6.88
CA GLY A 219 5.09 4.28 -5.52
C GLY A 219 6.47 3.63 -5.40
N GLU A 220 6.85 2.77 -6.35
CA GLU A 220 8.19 2.15 -6.40
C GLU A 220 9.29 3.20 -6.47
N ARG A 221 9.14 4.17 -7.37
CA ARG A 221 10.10 5.27 -7.54
C ARG A 221 10.22 6.07 -6.24
N ALA A 222 9.10 6.43 -5.62
CA ALA A 222 9.11 7.17 -4.37
C ALA A 222 9.72 6.36 -3.21
N ALA A 223 9.43 5.06 -3.10
CA ALA A 223 10.03 4.18 -2.11
C ALA A 223 11.56 4.19 -2.21
N ARG A 224 12.09 4.08 -3.44
CA ARG A 224 13.54 4.11 -3.70
C ARG A 224 14.15 5.50 -3.42
N GLU A 225 13.61 6.54 -4.05
CA GLU A 225 14.23 7.87 -4.07
C GLU A 225 14.00 8.69 -2.79
N ARG A 226 12.86 8.49 -2.11
CA ARG A 226 12.44 9.31 -0.97
C ARG A 226 12.54 8.59 0.37
N PHE A 227 12.46 7.26 0.37
CA PHE A 227 12.53 6.44 1.58
C PHE A 227 13.79 5.55 1.62
N GLY A 228 14.63 5.56 0.58
CA GLY A 228 15.88 4.80 0.54
C GLY A 228 15.66 3.28 0.55
N ALA A 229 14.48 2.81 0.12
CA ALA A 229 14.15 1.40 0.10
C ALA A 229 15.05 0.66 -0.91
N ALA A 230 15.63 -0.46 -0.47
CA ALA A 230 16.32 -1.37 -1.39
C ALA A 230 15.31 -2.03 -2.34
N GLU A 231 15.78 -2.45 -3.52
CA GLU A 231 14.92 -3.11 -4.52
C GLU A 231 14.22 -4.35 -3.95
N THR A 232 14.92 -5.10 -3.08
CA THR A 232 14.42 -6.30 -2.41
C THR A 232 13.32 -6.02 -1.40
N GLN A 233 13.17 -4.77 -0.93
CA GLN A 233 12.12 -4.35 -0.01
C GLN A 233 10.86 -3.87 -0.74
N ILE A 234 10.93 -3.59 -2.04
CA ILE A 234 9.82 -3.01 -2.80
C ILE A 234 8.98 -4.13 -3.40
N VAL A 235 7.71 -4.20 -3.03
CA VAL A 235 6.77 -5.20 -3.51
C VAL A 235 5.61 -4.52 -4.23
N GLN A 236 5.40 -4.86 -5.50
CA GLN A 236 4.33 -4.29 -6.29
C GLN A 236 3.02 -5.04 -6.03
N CYS A 237 1.99 -4.33 -5.54
CA CYS A 237 0.68 -4.90 -5.24
C CYS A 237 -0.39 -4.64 -6.31
N SER A 238 -0.08 -3.80 -7.32
CA SER A 238 -1.07 -3.40 -8.34
C SER A 238 -2.36 -2.87 -7.68
N ASN A 239 -3.53 -3.37 -8.07
CA ASN A 239 -4.80 -3.02 -7.43
C ASN A 239 -5.07 -3.80 -6.13
N PHE A 240 -4.34 -4.88 -5.84
CA PHE A 240 -4.62 -5.88 -4.80
C PHE A 240 -3.94 -5.55 -3.46
N VAL A 241 -4.14 -4.34 -2.95
CA VAL A 241 -3.45 -3.87 -1.73
C VAL A 241 -3.80 -4.75 -0.53
N GLY A 242 -5.08 -5.11 -0.39
CA GLY A 242 -5.54 -5.96 0.71
C GLY A 242 -4.98 -7.37 0.70
N ASP A 243 -4.86 -7.99 -0.48
CA ASP A 243 -4.37 -9.36 -0.62
C ASP A 243 -2.87 -9.46 -0.35
N LEU A 244 -2.10 -8.48 -0.85
CA LEU A 244 -0.66 -8.41 -0.56
C LEU A 244 -0.38 -8.07 0.90
N LEU A 245 -1.21 -7.23 1.54
CA LEU A 245 -1.12 -6.98 2.97
C LEU A 245 -1.39 -8.24 3.77
N ASP A 246 -2.43 -9.01 3.42
CA ASP A 246 -2.73 -10.28 4.09
C ASP A 246 -1.58 -11.28 3.91
N ARG A 247 -0.97 -11.33 2.72
CA ARG A 247 0.23 -12.15 2.50
C ARG A 247 1.41 -11.74 3.38
N CYS A 248 1.62 -10.44 3.60
CA CYS A 248 2.66 -9.93 4.51
C CYS A 248 2.40 -10.36 5.96
N VAL A 249 1.14 -10.36 6.40
CA VAL A 249 0.76 -10.87 7.72
C VAL A 249 1.06 -12.37 7.82
N ASP A 250 0.62 -13.15 6.83
CA ASP A 250 0.84 -14.60 6.79
C ASP A 250 2.33 -14.96 6.72
N ALA A 251 3.16 -14.08 6.15
CA ALA A 251 4.61 -14.23 6.08
C ALA A 251 5.32 -13.84 7.39
N GLY A 252 4.63 -13.22 8.35
CA GLY A 252 5.24 -12.73 9.59
C GLY A 252 6.11 -11.49 9.42
N MET A 253 5.79 -10.63 8.44
CA MET A 253 6.49 -9.36 8.23
C MET A 253 6.36 -8.45 9.47
N ALA A 254 7.42 -7.76 9.86
CA ALA A 254 7.38 -6.88 11.04
C ALA A 254 6.78 -5.50 10.72
N GLN A 255 7.05 -4.97 9.51
CA GLN A 255 6.55 -3.68 9.08
C GLN A 255 6.14 -3.69 7.60
N VAL A 256 5.02 -3.00 7.32
CA VAL A 256 4.55 -2.73 5.98
C VAL A 256 4.37 -1.23 5.80
N VAL A 257 5.02 -0.66 4.78
CA VAL A 257 4.87 0.75 4.40
C VAL A 257 4.13 0.84 3.09
N LEU A 258 2.90 1.35 3.10
CA LEU A 258 2.13 1.62 1.89
C LEU A 258 2.67 2.90 1.23
N VAL A 259 3.15 2.81 -0.01
CA VAL A 259 3.62 3.98 -0.76
C VAL A 259 2.98 4.03 -2.14
N GLY A 260 2.28 5.12 -2.44
CA GLY A 260 1.76 5.31 -3.78
C GLY A 260 0.94 6.57 -3.97
N HIS A 261 0.39 6.71 -5.18
CA HIS A 261 -0.21 7.96 -5.59
C HIS A 261 -1.55 8.26 -4.89
N ALA A 262 -1.88 9.55 -4.74
CA ALA A 262 -3.11 10.04 -4.11
C ALA A 262 -4.37 9.26 -4.51
N GLY A 263 -4.59 9.07 -5.81
CA GLY A 263 -5.73 8.34 -6.38
C GLY A 263 -5.88 6.87 -5.93
N LYS A 264 -4.86 6.24 -5.35
CA LYS A 264 -4.91 4.87 -4.81
C LYS A 264 -4.98 4.87 -3.30
N LEU A 265 -4.17 5.69 -2.64
CA LEU A 265 -4.06 5.65 -1.19
C LEU A 265 -5.25 6.30 -0.49
N VAL A 266 -5.93 7.25 -1.14
CA VAL A 266 -7.23 7.75 -0.66
C VAL A 266 -8.28 6.62 -0.63
N LYS A 267 -8.25 5.68 -1.59
CA LYS A 267 -9.14 4.51 -1.57
C LYS A 267 -8.86 3.60 -0.38
N VAL A 268 -7.59 3.35 -0.08
CA VAL A 268 -7.20 2.60 1.13
C VAL A 268 -7.65 3.35 2.38
N ALA A 269 -7.46 4.66 2.44
CA ALA A 269 -7.97 5.54 3.51
C ALA A 269 -9.50 5.60 3.58
N ALA A 270 -10.21 5.17 2.54
CA ALA A 270 -11.66 4.96 2.47
C ALA A 270 -12.08 3.52 2.82
N GLY A 271 -11.13 2.57 2.94
CA GLY A 271 -11.37 1.16 3.27
C GLY A 271 -11.58 0.26 2.05
N VAL A 272 -11.28 0.79 0.86
CA VAL A 272 -11.36 0.09 -0.41
C VAL A 272 -10.01 -0.57 -0.69
N TRP A 273 -9.94 -1.88 -0.45
CA TRP A 273 -8.70 -2.66 -0.53
C TRP A 273 -8.28 -3.08 -1.94
N ASN A 274 -9.24 -3.21 -2.85
CA ASN A 274 -8.96 -3.31 -4.27
C ASN A 274 -9.11 -1.94 -4.92
N THR A 275 -7.99 -1.35 -5.35
CA THR A 275 -7.94 0.05 -5.78
C THR A 275 -8.33 0.26 -7.25
N HIS A 276 -8.83 -0.77 -7.92
CA HIS A 276 -9.38 -0.65 -9.27
C HIS A 276 -10.60 0.28 -9.27
N SER A 277 -10.76 1.12 -10.31
CA SER A 277 -11.88 2.08 -10.44
C SER A 277 -13.25 1.38 -10.39
N ARG A 278 -13.36 0.24 -11.09
CA ARG A 278 -14.57 -0.60 -11.15
C ARG A 278 -15.12 -1.14 -9.80
N VAL A 279 -14.28 -1.25 -8.77
CA VAL A 279 -14.69 -1.92 -7.51
C VAL A 279 -15.48 -0.98 -6.62
N ALA A 280 -14.95 0.21 -6.38
CA ALA A 280 -15.62 1.28 -5.67
C ALA A 280 -14.88 2.59 -5.97
N ASP A 281 -15.61 3.70 -5.95
CA ASP A 281 -15.04 5.03 -5.81
C ASP A 281 -15.51 5.67 -4.50
N ALA A 282 -14.66 6.51 -3.92
CA ALA A 282 -14.90 7.22 -2.65
C ALA A 282 -13.84 8.32 -2.43
N ARG A 283 -13.08 8.68 -3.47
CA ARG A 283 -11.85 9.45 -3.31
C ARG A 283 -12.15 10.89 -2.91
N LEU A 284 -13.02 11.54 -3.67
CA LEU A 284 -13.35 12.95 -3.44
C LEU A 284 -14.22 13.13 -2.20
N GLU A 285 -15.11 12.18 -1.90
CA GLU A 285 -15.90 12.16 -0.67
C GLU A 285 -15.00 12.02 0.55
N THR A 286 -13.98 11.16 0.48
CA THR A 286 -12.99 11.01 1.56
C THR A 286 -12.17 12.28 1.73
N LEU A 287 -11.67 12.87 0.64
CA LEU A 287 -10.91 14.12 0.67
C LEU A 287 -11.76 15.28 1.18
N ALA A 288 -13.02 15.41 0.72
CA ALA A 288 -13.95 16.44 1.14
C ALA A 288 -14.27 16.32 2.64
N ALA A 289 -14.49 15.10 3.15
CA ALA A 289 -14.73 14.86 4.57
C ALA A 289 -13.50 15.21 5.42
N LEU A 290 -12.30 14.87 4.95
CA LEU A 290 -11.04 15.21 5.63
C LEU A 290 -10.77 16.72 5.58
N ALA A 291 -10.96 17.36 4.44
CA ALA A 291 -10.82 18.80 4.28
C ALA A 291 -11.81 19.56 5.17
N ALA A 292 -13.07 19.12 5.22
CA ALA A 292 -14.08 19.68 6.13
C ALA A 292 -13.65 19.54 7.60
N ALA A 293 -13.14 18.36 8.00
CA ALA A 293 -12.59 18.15 9.34
C ALA A 293 -11.37 19.04 9.63
N ALA A 294 -10.56 19.35 8.63
CA ALA A 294 -9.45 20.29 8.69
C ALA A 294 -9.89 21.76 8.64
N GLY A 295 -11.19 22.06 8.56
CA GLY A 295 -11.71 23.43 8.59
C GLY A 295 -11.85 24.09 7.21
N ALA A 296 -11.91 23.30 6.14
CA ALA A 296 -12.30 23.80 4.82
C ALA A 296 -13.69 24.46 4.88
N PRO A 297 -13.88 25.64 4.26
CA PRO A 297 -15.20 26.25 4.15
C PRO A 297 -16.12 25.37 3.27
N PRO A 298 -17.45 25.44 3.45
CA PRO A 298 -18.39 24.65 2.65
C PRO A 298 -18.20 24.80 1.13
N THR A 299 -17.84 25.99 0.65
CA THR A 299 -17.56 26.25 -0.77
C THR A 299 -16.39 25.42 -1.30
N LEU A 300 -15.34 25.24 -0.50
CA LEU A 300 -14.19 24.40 -0.86
C LEU A 300 -14.54 22.92 -0.82
N VAL A 301 -15.34 22.49 0.16
CA VAL A 301 -15.83 21.11 0.26
C VAL A 301 -16.64 20.74 -0.98
N VAL A 302 -17.58 21.60 -1.41
CA VAL A 302 -18.34 21.43 -2.65
C VAL A 302 -17.40 21.38 -3.86
N ARG A 303 -16.45 22.31 -3.96
CA ARG A 303 -15.45 22.32 -5.04
C ARG A 303 -14.68 21.00 -5.12
N ILE A 304 -14.24 20.44 -3.99
CA ILE A 304 -13.50 19.16 -3.96
C ILE A 304 -14.36 18.01 -4.49
N LEU A 305 -15.64 17.95 -4.11
CA LEU A 305 -16.57 16.91 -4.55
C LEU A 305 -16.81 16.94 -6.07
N GLU A 306 -16.66 18.10 -6.70
CA GLU A 306 -16.88 18.31 -8.14
C GLU A 306 -15.61 18.12 -8.99
N LEU A 307 -14.46 17.83 -8.37
CA LEU A 307 -13.22 17.62 -9.11
C LEU A 307 -13.28 16.36 -9.99
N PRO A 308 -12.52 16.31 -11.11
CA PRO A 308 -12.48 15.12 -11.94
C PRO A 308 -11.64 14.00 -11.33
N THR A 309 -10.63 14.34 -10.52
CA THR A 309 -9.68 13.36 -9.97
C THR A 309 -9.18 13.78 -8.58
N ALA A 310 -8.75 12.80 -7.80
CA ALA A 310 -8.07 13.04 -6.52
C ALA A 310 -6.76 13.83 -6.70
N GLU A 311 -6.10 13.72 -7.85
CA GLU A 311 -4.88 14.48 -8.12
C GLU A 311 -5.17 15.97 -8.28
N ALA A 312 -6.27 16.33 -8.95
CA ALA A 312 -6.68 17.73 -9.06
C ALA A 312 -6.95 18.37 -7.68
N ALA A 313 -7.18 17.57 -6.64
CA ALA A 313 -7.34 18.07 -5.29
C ALA A 313 -6.02 18.51 -4.63
N VAL A 314 -4.86 18.09 -5.17
CA VAL A 314 -3.54 18.48 -4.65
C VAL A 314 -3.40 20.01 -4.67
N ASP A 315 -3.53 20.61 -5.85
CA ASP A 315 -3.41 22.06 -6.02
C ASP A 315 -4.51 22.81 -5.27
N VAL A 316 -5.74 22.27 -5.29
CA VAL A 316 -6.90 22.88 -4.60
C VAL A 316 -6.70 22.94 -3.09
N LEU A 317 -6.10 21.90 -2.49
CA LEU A 317 -5.78 21.85 -1.06
C LEU A 317 -4.57 22.73 -0.74
N ALA A 318 -3.55 22.75 -1.60
CA ALA A 318 -2.37 23.62 -1.44
C ALA A 318 -2.74 25.11 -1.47
N ASP A 319 -3.55 25.53 -2.45
CA ASP A 319 -4.06 26.90 -2.57
C ASP A 319 -4.86 27.33 -1.33
N ALA A 320 -5.53 26.37 -0.68
CA ALA A 320 -6.30 26.60 0.53
C ALA A 320 -5.47 26.49 1.83
N VAL A 321 -4.17 26.18 1.74
CA VAL A 321 -3.26 25.92 2.87
C VAL A 321 -3.77 24.77 3.75
N LEU A 322 -4.21 23.70 3.09
CA LEU A 322 -4.76 22.47 3.67
C LEU A 322 -4.00 21.22 3.22
N ASP A 323 -2.72 21.34 2.87
CA ASP A 323 -1.85 20.22 2.46
C ASP A 323 -1.81 19.09 3.50
N GLU A 324 -1.98 19.41 4.78
CA GLU A 324 -2.03 18.44 5.88
C GLU A 324 -3.16 17.40 5.77
N VAL A 325 -4.18 17.66 4.94
CA VAL A 325 -5.21 16.67 4.62
C VAL A 325 -4.57 15.39 4.06
N TRP A 326 -3.43 15.48 3.37
CA TRP A 326 -2.69 14.32 2.89
C TRP A 326 -2.03 13.52 4.01
N ASP A 327 -1.61 14.16 5.11
CA ASP A 327 -1.16 13.46 6.32
C ASP A 327 -2.34 12.72 6.97
N ASP A 328 -3.53 13.32 7.00
CA ASP A 328 -4.74 12.63 7.49
C ASP A 328 -5.14 11.44 6.62
N VAL A 329 -4.98 11.54 5.29
CA VAL A 329 -5.16 10.40 4.36
C VAL A 329 -4.18 9.29 4.70
N ALA A 330 -2.89 9.63 4.85
CA ALA A 330 -1.85 8.67 5.16
C ALA A 330 -2.11 7.97 6.51
N GLU A 331 -2.44 8.75 7.55
CA GLU A 331 -2.76 8.24 8.88
C GLU A 331 -3.98 7.30 8.85
N ARG A 332 -5.04 7.67 8.13
CA ARG A 332 -6.21 6.79 7.99
C ARG A 332 -5.92 5.51 7.20
N ALA A 333 -5.12 5.58 6.14
CA ALA A 333 -4.72 4.40 5.39
C ALA A 333 -3.87 3.45 6.26
N ALA A 334 -2.87 3.98 6.98
CA ALA A 334 -2.03 3.24 7.91
C ALA A 334 -2.86 2.57 9.03
N ARG A 335 -3.80 3.32 9.62
CA ARG A 335 -4.71 2.79 10.65
C ARG A 335 -5.57 1.65 10.11
N ARG A 336 -6.21 1.82 8.95
CA ARG A 336 -7.03 0.77 8.34
C ARG A 336 -6.21 -0.46 7.96
N ALA A 337 -4.97 -0.27 7.53
CA ALA A 337 -4.04 -1.36 7.23
C ALA A 337 -3.68 -2.11 8.51
N SER A 338 -3.39 -1.39 9.60
CA SER A 338 -3.16 -1.98 10.92
C SER A 338 -4.38 -2.77 11.41
N GLU A 339 -5.58 -2.21 11.29
CA GLU A 339 -6.84 -2.87 11.66
C GLU A 339 -7.09 -4.14 10.83
N ARG A 340 -6.81 -4.11 9.53
CA ARG A 340 -6.91 -5.30 8.66
C ARG A 340 -5.88 -6.35 9.03
N ALA A 341 -4.63 -5.93 9.23
CA ALA A 341 -3.54 -6.81 9.60
C ALA A 341 -3.81 -7.51 10.94
N ALA A 342 -4.29 -6.77 11.94
CA ALA A 342 -4.71 -7.33 13.23
C ALA A 342 -5.84 -8.36 13.07
N ARG A 343 -6.86 -8.06 12.26
CA ARG A 343 -7.95 -9.03 11.98
C ARG A 343 -7.45 -10.30 11.29
N ARG A 344 -6.47 -10.18 10.38
CA ARG A 344 -5.87 -11.32 9.68
C ARG A 344 -4.99 -12.15 10.60
N ALA A 345 -4.20 -11.51 11.46
CA ALA A 345 -3.30 -12.16 12.41
C ALA A 345 -4.04 -12.90 13.53
N GLY A 346 -5.24 -12.44 13.92
CA GLY A 346 -5.95 -12.98 15.06
C GLY A 346 -5.16 -12.74 16.34
N ASP A 347 -4.77 -13.82 17.03
CA ASP A 347 -3.92 -13.77 18.23
C ASP A 347 -2.41 -13.66 17.91
N GLY A 348 -2.05 -13.72 16.62
CA GLY A 348 -0.67 -13.58 16.16
C GLY A 348 -0.15 -12.13 16.15
N ALA A 349 1.15 -11.98 15.92
CA ALA A 349 1.75 -10.66 15.74
C ALA A 349 1.37 -10.07 14.37
N ALA A 350 0.77 -8.88 14.37
CA ALA A 350 0.48 -8.13 13.15
C ALA A 350 1.63 -7.15 12.83
N PRO A 351 1.97 -6.94 11.55
CA PRO A 351 2.92 -5.92 11.14
C PRO A 351 2.48 -4.53 11.61
N ARG A 352 3.45 -3.67 11.95
CA ARG A 352 3.21 -2.23 11.97
C ARG A 352 2.92 -1.76 10.56
N CYS A 353 1.80 -1.07 10.36
CA CYS A 353 1.45 -0.52 9.05
C CYS A 353 1.60 1.00 9.04
N ASP A 354 2.36 1.50 8.08
CA ASP A 354 2.60 2.92 7.84
C ASP A 354 2.19 3.29 6.41
N CYS A 355 2.03 4.58 6.12
CA CYS A 355 1.62 5.04 4.79
C CYS A 355 2.28 6.36 4.38
N ALA A 356 2.62 6.48 3.11
CA ALA A 356 2.98 7.71 2.43
C ALA A 356 2.21 7.89 1.13
N VAL A 357 1.67 9.09 0.94
CA VAL A 357 0.93 9.51 -0.26
C VAL A 357 1.84 10.37 -1.12
N VAL A 358 1.88 10.08 -2.42
CA VAL A 358 2.70 10.83 -3.38
C VAL A 358 1.86 11.41 -4.53
N ALA A 359 2.35 12.49 -5.14
CA ALA A 359 1.82 13.05 -6.37
C ALA A 359 2.46 12.38 -7.60
N TYR A 360 1.96 12.68 -8.80
CA TYR A 360 2.50 12.16 -10.07
C TYR A 360 3.96 12.54 -10.32
N ASP A 361 4.36 13.73 -9.89
CA ASP A 361 5.75 14.22 -9.98
C ASP A 361 6.70 13.52 -8.97
N GLY A 362 6.16 12.68 -8.09
CA GLY A 362 6.91 11.97 -7.05
C GLY A 362 7.16 12.81 -5.79
N ALA A 363 6.55 13.99 -5.65
CA ALA A 363 6.52 14.73 -4.40
C ALA A 363 5.74 13.94 -3.34
N VAL A 364 6.24 13.93 -2.11
CA VAL A 364 5.53 13.33 -0.98
C VAL A 364 4.52 14.34 -0.45
N LEU A 365 3.23 14.04 -0.64
CA LEU A 365 2.11 14.88 -0.23
C LEU A 365 1.84 14.75 1.28
N GLY A 366 1.86 13.51 1.78
CA GLY A 366 1.56 13.23 3.18
C GLY A 366 2.18 11.93 3.66
N ARG A 367 2.40 11.83 4.97
CA ARG A 367 2.98 10.68 5.65
C ARG A 367 2.22 10.42 6.95
N SER A 368 2.05 9.16 7.33
CA SER A 368 1.62 8.80 8.69
C SER A 368 2.61 9.30 9.75
N THR A 369 2.13 9.50 10.97
CA THR A 369 2.89 10.14 12.07
C THR A 369 4.21 9.43 12.36
N ALA A 370 4.21 8.10 12.42
CA ALA A 370 5.41 7.32 12.69
C ALA A 370 6.50 7.52 11.62
N LEU A 371 6.14 7.58 10.33
CA LEU A 371 7.09 7.89 9.26
C LEU A 371 7.67 9.30 9.35
N ARG A 372 6.85 10.30 9.72
CA ARG A 372 7.35 11.69 9.90
C ARG A 372 8.42 11.75 10.99
N THR A 373 8.19 11.06 12.11
CA THR A 373 9.15 11.03 13.23
C THR A 373 10.45 10.28 12.90
N ALA A 374 10.36 9.20 12.11
CA ALA A 374 11.53 8.44 11.67
C ALA A 374 12.46 9.30 10.77
N SER A 375 11.91 10.02 9.79
CA SER A 375 12.69 10.89 8.90
C SER A 375 13.35 12.07 9.63
N ALA A 376 12.69 12.64 10.65
CA ALA A 376 13.23 13.75 11.45
C ALA A 376 14.46 13.32 12.30
N THR A 377 14.50 12.06 12.70
CA THR A 377 15.59 11.50 13.53
C THR A 377 16.84 11.23 12.67
N VAL A 378 16.67 10.77 11.44
CA VAL A 378 17.77 10.55 10.46
C VAL A 378 18.35 11.89 9.97
N GLY A 379 17.50 12.91 9.75
CA GLY A 379 17.94 14.24 9.32
C GLY A 379 18.85 14.99 10.31
N ARG A 380 18.75 14.69 11.62
CA ARG A 380 19.65 15.26 12.64
C ARG A 380 21.03 14.59 12.70
N ALA A 381 21.18 13.38 12.18
CA ALA A 381 22.47 12.68 12.12
C ALA A 381 23.29 13.03 10.86
N GLY A 382 22.64 13.43 9.76
CA GLY A 382 23.29 13.73 8.47
C GLY A 382 23.57 15.20 8.18
N ALA A 383 23.06 16.15 8.97
CA ALA A 383 23.22 17.59 8.72
C ALA A 383 24.39 18.20 9.53
N ARG A 384 25.61 17.77 9.24
CA ARG A 384 26.82 18.58 9.49
C ARG A 384 27.70 18.55 8.25
N THR A 385 27.29 19.27 7.21
CA THR A 385 28.13 19.97 6.23
C THR A 385 27.27 20.33 5.01
N ALA A 386 26.74 21.54 4.97
CA ALA A 386 26.56 22.30 3.73
C ALA A 386 26.22 23.75 4.09
N HIS A 387 26.97 24.66 3.49
CA HIS A 387 26.91 26.11 3.61
C HIS A 387 25.48 26.66 3.43
N ALA A 388 24.99 27.37 4.44
CA ALA A 388 23.94 28.36 4.29
C ALA A 388 24.58 29.74 4.46
N THR A 389 24.89 30.41 3.35
CA THR A 389 25.05 31.87 3.34
C THR A 389 23.66 32.47 3.45
N ALA A 390 23.26 32.75 4.68
CA ALA A 390 22.07 33.53 5.00
C ALA A 390 22.50 34.69 5.89
N ASP A 391 22.05 35.89 5.53
CA ASP A 391 22.26 37.14 6.23
C ASP A 391 22.13 36.98 7.74
N VAL A 392 23.16 37.44 8.44
CA VAL A 392 23.17 37.56 9.91
C VAL A 392 22.19 38.66 10.29
N ARG A 393 20.91 38.31 10.40
CA ARG A 393 20.00 38.99 11.32
C ARG A 393 20.19 38.35 12.68
N GLU A 394 20.62 39.16 13.64
CA GLU A 394 20.65 38.86 15.08
C GLU A 394 19.49 37.94 15.47
N ALA A 395 19.80 36.68 15.79
CA ALA A 395 18.81 35.72 16.24
C ALA A 395 18.36 36.10 17.66
N ALA A 396 17.24 36.82 17.74
CA ALA A 396 16.52 37.02 18.99
C ALA A 396 16.23 35.66 19.64
N SER A 397 16.33 35.58 20.97
CA SER A 397 15.90 34.41 21.72
C SER A 397 14.46 34.04 21.31
N PRO A 398 14.10 32.75 21.21
CA PRO A 398 12.78 32.38 20.69
C PRO A 398 11.69 32.95 21.61
N GLU A 399 10.90 33.87 21.07
CA GLU A 399 9.76 34.48 21.77
C GLU A 399 8.60 33.48 21.83
N LEU A 400 7.80 33.58 22.90
CA LEU A 400 6.56 32.81 23.01
C LEU A 400 5.56 33.31 21.97
N GLU A 401 5.16 32.46 21.04
CA GLU A 401 4.10 32.77 20.08
C GLU A 401 2.75 32.20 20.55
N LEU A 402 1.73 33.05 20.60
CA LEU A 402 0.39 32.72 21.09
C LEU A 402 -0.65 33.14 20.05
N THR A 403 -1.65 32.29 19.82
CA THR A 403 -2.87 32.70 19.11
C THR A 403 -4.07 32.73 20.05
N VAL A 404 -4.67 33.91 20.25
CA VAL A 404 -5.92 34.05 21.02
C VAL A 404 -7.10 33.92 20.08
N VAL A 405 -8.01 32.99 20.36
CA VAL A 405 -9.10 32.60 19.46
C VAL A 405 -10.45 32.83 20.12
N GLY A 406 -11.31 33.61 19.45
CA GLY A 406 -12.70 33.76 19.84
C GLY A 406 -13.53 32.51 19.59
N THR A 407 -14.07 31.91 20.64
CA THR A 407 -14.93 30.72 20.54
C THR A 407 -16.40 31.04 20.28
N GLY A 408 -16.74 32.32 20.09
CA GLY A 408 -18.11 32.77 19.95
C GLY A 408 -18.93 32.65 21.25
N PRO A 409 -20.27 32.70 21.20
CA PRO A 409 -21.16 32.58 22.36
C PRO A 409 -21.16 31.19 23.02
N GLY A 410 -20.41 30.23 22.46
CA GLY A 410 -20.11 28.94 23.09
C GLY A 410 -20.54 27.73 22.29
N ALA A 411 -21.54 27.83 21.39
CA ALA A 411 -21.88 26.74 20.48
C ALA A 411 -20.90 26.67 19.30
N ALA A 412 -20.54 25.45 18.88
CA ALA A 412 -19.48 25.22 17.90
C ALA A 412 -19.79 25.79 16.50
N GLU A 413 -21.07 25.95 16.16
CA GLU A 413 -21.53 26.58 14.91
C GLU A 413 -21.08 28.05 14.75
N TRP A 414 -20.76 28.73 15.84
CA TRP A 414 -20.29 30.13 15.83
C TRP A 414 -18.78 30.26 15.77
N LEU A 415 -18.06 29.14 15.74
CA LEU A 415 -16.62 29.13 15.59
C LEU A 415 -16.26 29.39 14.12
N THR A 416 -15.36 30.34 13.88
CA THR A 416 -14.93 30.61 12.51
C THR A 416 -14.04 29.46 11.98
N PRO A 417 -14.05 29.19 10.66
CA PRO A 417 -13.14 28.19 10.09
C PRO A 417 -11.65 28.49 10.34
N ALA A 418 -11.27 29.77 10.45
CA ALA A 418 -9.91 30.17 10.83
C ALA A 418 -9.58 29.79 12.28
N ALA A 419 -10.52 30.03 13.21
CA ALA A 419 -10.40 29.63 14.61
C ALA A 419 -10.28 28.11 14.75
N TRP A 420 -11.15 27.35 14.06
CA TRP A 420 -11.11 25.89 14.07
C TRP A 420 -9.76 25.33 13.61
N ARG A 421 -9.23 25.82 12.48
CA ARG A 421 -7.92 25.40 11.94
C ARG A 421 -6.79 25.56 12.95
N VAL A 422 -6.73 26.72 13.61
CA VAL A 422 -5.68 27.00 14.59
C VAL A 422 -5.84 26.12 15.83
N ILE A 423 -7.07 25.97 16.33
CA ILE A 423 -7.36 25.14 17.51
C ILE A 423 -6.98 23.68 17.27
N ARG A 424 -7.35 23.11 16.10
CA ARG A 424 -7.11 21.70 15.78
C ARG A 424 -5.63 21.32 15.73
N ARG A 425 -4.75 22.28 15.45
CA ARG A 425 -3.30 22.09 15.33
C ARG A 425 -2.53 22.47 16.60
N ALA A 426 -3.23 22.93 17.64
CA ALA A 426 -2.62 23.37 18.87
C ALA A 426 -1.93 22.21 19.60
N GLU A 427 -0.72 22.44 20.06
CA GLU A 427 0.01 21.51 20.94
C GLU A 427 -0.29 21.79 22.41
N VAL A 428 -0.66 23.04 22.70
CA VAL A 428 -1.11 23.50 24.01
C VAL A 428 -2.35 24.36 23.81
N VAL A 429 -3.42 24.07 24.54
CA VAL A 429 -4.64 24.86 24.54
C VAL A 429 -4.91 25.37 25.95
N ALA A 430 -4.96 26.70 26.09
CA ALA A 430 -5.37 27.36 27.32
C ALA A 430 -6.81 27.88 27.20
N GLY A 431 -7.63 27.73 28.23
CA GLY A 431 -8.99 28.27 28.22
C GLY A 431 -9.79 27.92 29.46
N GLY A 432 -11.01 28.44 29.58
CA GLY A 432 -11.93 28.02 30.62
C GLY A 432 -12.34 26.55 30.43
N ARG A 433 -12.69 25.84 31.52
CA ARG A 433 -12.98 24.39 31.48
C ARG A 433 -13.99 24.00 30.39
N ARG A 434 -15.09 24.74 30.29
CA ARG A 434 -16.13 24.54 29.26
C ARG A 434 -15.62 24.69 27.82
N GLN A 435 -14.64 25.54 27.58
CA GLN A 435 -14.04 25.73 26.26
C GLN A 435 -13.06 24.60 25.95
N LEU A 436 -12.26 24.21 26.93
CA LEU A 436 -11.32 23.08 26.80
C LEU A 436 -12.06 21.78 26.50
N ASP A 437 -13.09 21.44 27.27
CA ASP A 437 -13.89 20.24 27.08
C ASP A 437 -14.54 20.18 25.69
N ARG A 438 -14.82 21.34 25.09
CA ARG A 438 -15.51 21.43 23.80
C ARG A 438 -14.58 21.53 22.60
N PHE A 439 -13.46 22.22 22.73
CA PHE A 439 -12.64 22.65 21.59
C PHE A 439 -11.20 22.13 21.63
N ALA A 440 -10.69 21.66 22.77
CA ALA A 440 -9.32 21.13 22.81
C ALA A 440 -9.20 19.89 21.91
N PRO A 441 -8.21 19.83 20.99
CA PRO A 441 -8.02 18.66 20.17
C PRO A 441 -7.46 17.50 21.02
N PRO A 442 -7.73 16.23 20.64
CA PRO A 442 -7.15 15.07 21.31
C PRO A 442 -5.62 15.14 21.34
N GLY A 443 -5.02 14.89 22.52
CA GLY A 443 -3.57 14.87 22.70
C GLY A 443 -2.90 16.23 22.91
N ALA A 444 -3.64 17.35 22.79
CA ALA A 444 -3.09 18.65 23.19
C ALA A 444 -2.99 18.76 24.71
N GLU A 445 -1.91 19.38 25.17
CA GLU A 445 -1.76 19.75 26.56
C GLU A 445 -2.75 20.86 26.91
N GLN A 446 -3.44 20.73 28.04
CA GLN A 446 -4.51 21.66 28.42
C GLN A 446 -4.10 22.49 29.63
N VAL A 447 -4.20 23.81 29.49
CA VAL A 447 -3.93 24.77 30.57
C VAL A 447 -5.26 25.42 30.97
N ALA A 448 -5.76 25.07 32.15
CA ALA A 448 -7.00 25.66 32.65
C ALA A 448 -6.79 27.14 33.02
N VAL A 449 -7.57 28.04 32.43
CA VAL A 449 -7.61 29.45 32.81
C VAL A 449 -8.55 29.60 34.00
N ALA A 450 -7.98 29.93 35.17
CA ALA A 450 -8.68 30.20 36.42
C ALA A 450 -8.55 31.69 36.79
N ALA A 451 -9.06 32.09 37.97
CA ALA A 451 -9.06 33.49 38.41
C ALA A 451 -7.64 34.12 38.51
N ASP A 452 -6.63 33.30 38.77
CA ASP A 452 -5.24 33.74 38.85
C ASP A 452 -4.59 33.79 37.45
N MET A 453 -4.59 34.98 36.85
CA MET A 453 -4.00 35.23 35.55
C MET A 453 -2.47 35.22 35.55
N ASP A 454 -1.82 35.45 36.70
CA ASP A 454 -0.36 35.40 36.83
C ASP A 454 0.12 33.95 36.76
N ALA A 455 -0.60 33.02 37.40
CA ALA A 455 -0.35 31.58 37.27
C ALA A 455 -0.55 31.08 35.83
N VAL A 456 -1.59 31.55 35.14
CA VAL A 456 -1.82 31.24 33.72
C VAL A 456 -0.66 31.74 32.86
N ALA A 457 -0.21 32.98 33.07
CA ALA A 457 0.94 33.52 32.35
C ALA A 457 2.23 32.73 32.62
N ALA A 458 2.46 32.28 33.86
CA ALA A 458 3.59 31.44 34.21
C ALA A 458 3.57 30.09 33.47
N ALA A 459 2.41 29.42 33.43
CA ALA A 459 2.25 28.17 32.69
C ALA A 459 2.53 28.33 31.19
N LEU A 460 2.00 29.39 30.57
CA LEU A 460 2.20 29.65 29.14
C LEU A 460 3.68 29.86 28.76
N ARG A 461 4.49 30.46 29.64
CA ARG A 461 5.93 30.68 29.39
C ARG A 461 6.74 29.38 29.22
N ALA A 462 6.24 28.25 29.73
CA ALA A 462 6.93 26.96 29.61
C ALA A 462 6.86 26.34 28.20
N HIS A 463 6.12 26.96 27.28
CA HIS A 463 5.78 26.38 25.97
C HIS A 463 6.37 27.15 24.78
N VAL A 464 7.51 27.81 24.97
CA VAL A 464 8.27 28.44 23.87
C VAL A 464 8.57 27.40 22.78
N GLY A 465 8.33 27.78 21.52
CA GLY A 465 8.52 26.90 20.36
C GLY A 465 7.37 25.91 20.10
N ARG A 466 6.30 25.94 20.89
CA ARG A 466 5.08 25.14 20.65
C ARG A 466 3.96 26.00 20.09
N ARG A 467 3.02 25.37 19.39
CA ARG A 467 1.78 26.01 18.91
C ARG A 467 0.79 26.16 20.06
N VAL A 468 0.84 27.31 20.72
CA VAL A 468 0.00 27.63 21.88
C VAL A 468 -1.22 28.43 21.47
N VAL A 469 -2.41 27.96 21.84
CA VAL A 469 -3.69 28.59 21.53
C VAL A 469 -4.44 28.94 22.82
N VAL A 470 -4.89 30.18 22.94
CA VAL A 470 -5.69 30.64 24.09
C VAL A 470 -7.14 30.87 23.63
N LEU A 471 -8.08 30.13 24.19
CA LEU A 471 -9.51 30.24 23.91
C LEU A 471 -10.11 31.40 24.72
N ALA A 472 -10.82 32.29 24.05
CA ALA A 472 -11.55 33.40 24.66
C ALA A 472 -13.03 33.34 24.28
N SER A 473 -13.92 33.56 25.24
CA SER A 473 -15.36 33.55 25.00
C SER A 473 -15.77 34.76 24.16
N GLY A 474 -16.69 34.57 23.22
CA GLY A 474 -17.14 35.63 22.32
C GLY A 474 -16.06 36.08 21.35
N ASP A 475 -15.84 37.39 21.29
CA ASP A 475 -14.76 38.03 20.52
C ASP A 475 -13.63 38.44 21.48
N PRO A 476 -12.37 38.02 21.28
CA PRO A 476 -11.27 38.43 22.15
C PRO A 476 -11.02 39.94 22.17
N GLY A 477 -11.44 40.67 21.13
CA GLY A 477 -11.35 42.12 21.03
C GLY A 477 -12.43 42.86 21.83
N PHE A 478 -13.45 42.16 22.35
CA PHE A 478 -14.58 42.78 23.06
C PHE A 478 -14.57 42.38 24.55
N PHE A 479 -13.96 43.22 25.38
CA PHE A 479 -13.74 42.97 26.83
C PHE A 479 -13.01 41.64 27.12
N GLY A 480 -12.10 41.23 26.23
CA GLY A 480 -11.45 39.92 26.29
C GLY A 480 -10.05 39.89 26.92
N ILE A 481 -9.49 38.68 26.96
CA ILE A 481 -8.21 38.34 27.59
C ILE A 481 -6.92 38.89 26.92
N PRO A 482 -6.87 39.31 25.62
CA PRO A 482 -5.62 39.79 25.01
C PRO A 482 -4.96 40.97 25.74
N VAL A 483 -5.76 41.86 26.36
CA VAL A 483 -5.23 43.01 27.12
C VAL A 483 -4.45 42.54 28.34
N ALA A 484 -5.00 41.58 29.09
CA ALA A 484 -4.32 40.98 30.24
C ALA A 484 -3.05 40.21 29.80
N LEU A 485 -3.14 39.43 28.73
CA LEU A 485 -1.99 38.67 28.22
C LEU A 485 -0.84 39.58 27.77
N ARG A 486 -1.10 40.69 27.08
CA ARG A 486 -0.04 41.64 26.69
C ARG A 486 0.65 42.27 27.91
N ARG A 487 -0.10 42.52 28.98
CA ARG A 487 0.47 43.04 30.24
C ARG A 487 1.36 42.02 30.93
N LEU A 488 0.93 40.76 30.97
CA LEU A 488 1.62 39.69 31.70
C LEU A 488 2.75 39.03 30.90
N LEU A 489 2.65 39.04 29.57
CA LEU A 489 3.58 38.43 28.63
C LEU A 489 4.07 39.49 27.62
N PRO A 490 4.82 40.52 28.07
CA PRO A 490 5.20 41.66 27.24
C PRO A 490 6.11 41.28 26.05
N ASN A 491 6.85 40.18 26.18
CA ASN A 491 7.76 39.68 25.14
C ASN A 491 7.14 38.54 24.30
N ALA A 492 5.83 38.28 24.45
CA ALA A 492 5.16 37.26 23.66
C ALA A 492 4.54 37.88 22.40
N ARG A 493 4.66 37.18 21.27
CA ARG A 493 3.98 37.53 20.04
C ARG A 493 2.56 37.01 20.08
N ILE A 494 1.59 37.92 20.16
CA ILE A 494 0.16 37.57 20.30
C ILE A 494 -0.59 37.89 19.00
N THR A 495 -1.08 36.86 18.33
CA THR A 495 -2.02 36.95 17.20
C THR A 495 -3.44 36.75 17.72
N THR A 496 -4.40 37.57 17.28
CA THR A 496 -5.81 37.43 17.69
C THR A 496 -6.68 37.05 16.50
N LEU A 497 -7.47 35.97 16.64
CA LEU A 497 -8.54 35.60 15.71
C LEU A 497 -9.90 36.01 16.30
N PRO A 498 -10.70 36.81 15.58
CA PRO A 498 -12.00 37.28 16.07
C PRO A 498 -13.02 36.13 16.18
N GLY A 499 -14.07 36.39 16.95
CA GLY A 499 -15.20 35.47 17.12
C GLY A 499 -16.52 36.25 17.22
N VAL A 500 -17.65 35.53 17.26
CA VAL A 500 -18.96 36.19 17.41
C VAL A 500 -19.17 36.58 18.88
N SER A 501 -19.14 37.87 19.17
CA SER A 501 -19.41 38.42 20.51
C SER A 501 -20.87 38.25 20.94
N SER A 502 -21.10 38.25 22.25
CA SER A 502 -22.46 38.32 22.82
C SER A 502 -23.21 39.57 22.39
N ALA A 503 -22.51 40.69 22.18
CA ALA A 503 -23.06 41.94 21.68
C ALA A 503 -23.63 41.81 20.26
N GLN A 504 -22.89 41.19 19.34
CA GLN A 504 -23.38 40.91 17.97
C GLN A 504 -24.62 40.04 17.99
N LEU A 505 -24.62 38.99 18.82
CA LEU A 505 -25.76 38.08 18.94
C LEU A 505 -26.99 38.78 19.55
N ALA A 506 -26.79 39.63 20.57
CA ALA A 506 -27.87 40.41 21.18
C ALA A 506 -28.46 41.42 20.17
N ALA A 507 -27.61 42.14 19.44
CA ALA A 507 -28.01 43.08 18.41
C ALA A 507 -28.87 42.40 17.32
N ALA A 508 -28.41 41.25 16.81
CA ALA A 508 -29.14 40.46 15.83
C ALA A 508 -30.51 40.00 16.34
N ARG A 509 -30.59 39.53 17.58
CA ARG A 509 -31.86 39.10 18.21
C ARG A 509 -32.82 40.25 18.49
N LEU A 510 -32.29 41.44 18.77
CA LEU A 510 -33.08 42.66 18.97
C LEU A 510 -33.50 43.32 17.64
N GLY A 511 -32.99 42.84 16.49
CA GLY A 511 -33.21 43.46 15.19
C GLY A 511 -32.58 44.86 15.08
N ARG A 512 -31.51 45.13 15.84
CA ARG A 512 -30.87 46.45 15.89
C ARG A 512 -29.43 46.39 15.39
N PRO A 513 -28.95 47.41 14.64
CA PRO A 513 -27.54 47.52 14.31
C PRO A 513 -26.69 47.66 15.58
N TRP A 514 -25.66 46.81 15.71
CA TRP A 514 -24.76 46.81 16.87
C TRP A 514 -24.03 48.14 17.13
N HIS A 515 -23.83 49.00 16.12
CA HIS A 515 -23.20 50.31 16.29
C HIS A 515 -24.10 51.33 16.99
N GLU A 516 -25.40 51.04 17.15
CA GLU A 516 -26.33 51.87 17.94
C GLU A 516 -26.35 51.50 19.42
N LEU A 517 -25.73 50.38 19.80
CA LEU A 517 -25.70 49.92 21.18
C LEU A 517 -24.59 50.63 21.95
N ARG A 518 -24.84 50.89 23.23
CA ARG A 518 -23.83 51.36 24.18
C ARG A 518 -23.35 50.16 24.99
N PHE A 519 -22.03 49.94 25.01
CA PHE A 519 -21.43 48.81 25.70
C PHE A 519 -20.73 49.26 26.98
N ALA A 520 -20.96 48.54 28.07
CA ALA A 520 -20.26 48.71 29.34
C ALA A 520 -19.85 47.33 29.87
N SER A 521 -18.71 47.26 30.54
CA SER A 521 -18.27 46.06 31.26
C SER A 521 -18.55 46.23 32.74
N ALA A 522 -19.23 45.24 33.34
CA ALA A 522 -19.47 45.16 34.77
C ALA A 522 -18.78 43.90 35.30
N HIS A 523 -17.98 44.05 36.35
CA HIS A 523 -17.34 42.92 37.02
C HIS A 523 -18.21 42.52 38.21
N GLY A 524 -18.61 41.25 38.26
CA GLY A 524 -19.24 40.70 39.46
C GLY A 524 -18.20 40.63 40.57
N LEU A 525 -18.54 41.17 41.74
CA LEU A 525 -17.86 40.81 42.98
C LEU A 525 -18.49 39.48 43.42
N GLU A 526 -17.79 38.36 43.22
CA GLU A 526 -18.07 37.14 43.96
C GLU A 526 -17.33 37.16 45.30
#